data_AF-A0A4Y2UVD7-F1
#
_entry.id   AF-A0A4Y2UVD7-F1
#
_cell.length_a   1.000
_cell.length_b   1.000
_cell.length_c   1.000
_cell.angle_alpha   90.00
_cell.angle_beta   90.00
_cell.angle_gamma   90.00
#
_symmetry.space_group_name_H-M   'P 1'
#
loop_
_entity.id
_entity.type
_entity.pdbx_description
1 polymer ?
#
loop_
_entity_poly.entity_id
_entity_poly.type
_entity_poly.pdbx_seq_one_letter_code
_entity_poly.pdbx_strand_id
1 'polypeptide(L)'
;VSLMQEAYRRIKSEEERKNGLVIKLAVYGSAENITNLNLDQIDSQLDILDASVPLQCLVKDSRLILPNRSKSNLPGFYDPCLGEEKLLRIDYLYKNIAHSITIPDHEILRIPRIGE
;
A
#
# COMPACT_ATOMS: atom_id res chain seq x y z
N VAL A 1 -13.15 -6.17 -19.02
CA VAL A 1 -13.23 -5.78 -17.59
C VAL A 1 -12.87 -7.01 -16.77
N SER A 2 -11.76 -7.16 -16.03
CA SER A 2 -10.55 -6.36 -15.80
C SER A 2 -9.50 -7.33 -15.22
N LEU A 3 -8.48 -7.72 -16.01
CA LEU A 3 -7.46 -8.72 -15.63
C LEU A 3 -6.80 -8.45 -14.26
N MET A 4 -6.63 -7.17 -13.89
CA MET A 4 -6.09 -6.77 -12.58
C MET A 4 -7.00 -7.15 -11.40
N GLN A 5 -8.32 -7.12 -11.57
CA GLN A 5 -9.25 -7.45 -10.49
C GLN A 5 -9.29 -8.96 -10.21
N GLU A 6 -9.09 -9.77 -11.24
CA GLU A 6 -8.94 -11.22 -11.12
C GLU A 6 -7.60 -11.60 -10.47
N ALA A 7 -6.52 -10.93 -10.85
CA ALA A 7 -5.21 -11.10 -10.21
C ALA A 7 -5.25 -10.71 -8.73
N TYR A 8 -5.82 -9.55 -8.41
CA TYR A 8 -6.03 -9.08 -7.03
C TYR A 8 -6.77 -10.13 -6.18
N ARG A 9 -7.91 -10.63 -6.67
CA ARG A 9 -8.72 -11.63 -5.95
C ARG A 9 -7.94 -12.92 -5.73
N ARG A 10 -7.23 -13.41 -6.76
CA ARG A 10 -6.42 -14.64 -6.66
C ARG A 10 -5.29 -14.48 -5.64
N ILE A 11 -4.50 -13.41 -5.75
CA ILE A 11 -3.37 -13.16 -4.85
C ILE A 11 -3.87 -13.00 -3.42
N LYS A 12 -4.91 -12.19 -3.20
CA LYS A 12 -5.51 -11.99 -1.89
C LYS A 12 -5.97 -13.31 -1.27
N SER A 13 -6.76 -14.11 -1.99
CA SER A 13 -7.26 -15.40 -1.47
C SER A 13 -6.13 -16.41 -1.20
N GLU A 14 -5.10 -16.44 -2.04
CA GLU A 14 -3.93 -17.30 -1.81
C GLU A 14 -3.13 -16.86 -0.57
N GLU A 15 -2.91 -15.55 -0.40
CA GLU A 15 -2.25 -14.99 0.79
C GLU A 15 -3.10 -15.22 2.05
N GLU A 16 -4.42 -15.04 2.01
CA GLU A 16 -5.32 -15.33 3.12
C GLU A 16 -5.27 -16.82 3.51
N ARG A 17 -5.24 -17.74 2.54
CA ARG A 17 -5.20 -19.19 2.78
C ARG A 17 -3.93 -19.65 3.49
N LYS A 18 -2.79 -19.02 3.18
CA LYS A 18 -1.49 -19.36 3.77
C LYS A 18 -1.10 -18.46 4.95
N ASN A 19 -2.00 -17.59 5.42
CA ASN A 19 -1.71 -16.58 6.44
C ASN A 19 -0.49 -15.72 6.06
N GLY A 20 -0.40 -15.39 4.78
CA GLY A 20 0.65 -14.59 4.17
C GLY A 20 0.41 -13.10 4.37
N LEU A 21 0.88 -12.30 3.42
CA LEU A 21 0.81 -10.83 3.46
C LEU A 21 -0.47 -10.35 2.78
N VAL A 22 -1.39 -9.78 3.55
CA VAL A 22 -2.69 -9.26 3.07
C VAL A 22 -2.78 -7.78 3.39
N ILE A 23 -2.85 -6.93 2.36
CA ILE A 23 -3.02 -5.49 2.51
C ILE A 23 -4.47 -5.23 2.93
N LYS A 24 -4.64 -4.50 4.05
CA LYS A 24 -5.95 -4.08 4.57
C LYS A 24 -6.29 -2.66 4.15
N LEU A 25 -5.31 -1.78 4.22
CA LEU A 25 -5.42 -0.39 3.78
C LEU A 25 -4.06 0.04 3.25
N ALA A 26 -4.05 0.78 2.14
CA ALA A 26 -2.87 1.52 1.75
C ALA A 26 -3.26 2.84 1.10
N VAL A 27 -2.63 3.91 1.54
CA VAL A 27 -2.98 5.28 1.17
C VAL A 27 -1.72 6.08 0.94
N TYR A 28 -1.69 6.82 -0.16
CA TYR A 28 -0.53 7.58 -0.63
C TYR A 28 -0.93 9.03 -0.89
N GLY A 29 -0.22 10.00 -0.32
CA GLY A 29 -0.55 11.42 -0.47
C GLY A 29 0.42 12.32 0.26
N SER A 30 0.12 13.62 0.33
CA SER A 30 0.91 14.59 1.09
C SER A 30 1.07 14.16 2.55
N ALA A 31 2.24 14.39 3.14
CA ALA A 31 2.56 14.01 4.51
C ALA A 31 1.55 14.57 5.53
N GLU A 32 1.08 15.79 5.29
CA GLU A 32 0.05 16.44 6.12
C GLU A 32 -1.26 15.68 6.07
N ASN A 33 -1.71 15.30 4.86
CA ASN A 33 -2.91 14.53 4.63
C ASN A 33 -2.80 13.14 5.27
N ILE A 34 -1.68 12.44 5.06
CA ILE A 34 -1.47 11.09 5.59
C ILE A 34 -1.39 11.05 7.12
N THR A 35 -0.84 12.10 7.74
CA THR A 35 -0.75 12.20 9.20
C THR A 35 -2.08 12.55 9.83
N ASN A 36 -2.88 13.41 9.18
CA ASN A 36 -4.22 13.82 9.63
C ASN A 36 -5.34 12.93 9.09
N LEU A 37 -5.01 11.80 8.45
CA LEU A 37 -5.97 10.88 7.86
C LEU A 37 -6.98 10.40 8.89
N ASN A 38 -8.19 10.94 8.82
CA ASN A 38 -9.36 10.33 9.40
C ASN A 38 -9.92 9.35 8.36
N LEU A 39 -9.91 8.05 8.69
CA LEU A 39 -10.39 6.97 7.81
C LEU A 39 -11.84 7.18 7.35
N ASP A 40 -12.62 7.96 8.10
CA ASP A 40 -14.01 8.33 7.81
C ASP A 40 -14.14 9.46 6.76
N GLN A 41 -13.05 10.19 6.49
CA GLN A 41 -13.02 11.37 5.60
C GLN A 41 -12.13 11.18 4.36
N ILE A 42 -11.87 9.93 3.94
CA ILE A 42 -11.24 9.64 2.63
C ILE A 42 -12.28 9.89 1.50
N ASP A 43 -13.09 10.92 1.63
CA ASP A 43 -14.13 11.30 0.69
C ASP A 43 -13.62 12.48 -0.14
N SER A 44 -13.28 12.18 -1.40
CA SER A 44 -13.25 13.03 -2.60
C SER A 44 -12.49 14.39 -2.60
N GLN A 45 -12.06 14.92 -1.46
CA GLN A 45 -11.47 16.27 -1.33
C GLN A 45 -10.02 16.26 -0.82
N LEU A 46 -9.51 15.11 -0.39
CA LEU A 46 -8.11 14.98 0.00
C LEU A 46 -7.31 14.41 -1.18
N ASP A 47 -6.18 15.05 -1.49
CA ASP A 47 -5.20 14.58 -2.47
C ASP A 47 -4.49 13.31 -1.94
N ILE A 48 -5.24 12.22 -1.87
CA ILE A 48 -4.84 10.90 -1.38
C ILE A 48 -5.29 9.86 -2.39
N LEU A 49 -4.36 8.99 -2.77
CA LEU A 49 -4.58 7.81 -3.59
C LEU A 49 -4.81 6.59 -2.70
N ASP A 50 -5.89 5.84 -2.94
CA ASP A 50 -6.02 4.47 -2.44
C ASP A 50 -5.13 3.52 -3.25
N ALA A 51 -4.07 3.06 -2.60
CA ALA A 51 -3.07 2.16 -3.15
C ALA A 51 -3.29 0.69 -2.72
N SER A 52 -4.41 0.38 -2.07
CA SER A 52 -4.71 -0.94 -1.49
C SER A 52 -4.68 -2.05 -2.56
N VAL A 53 -5.38 -1.83 -3.68
CA VAL A 53 -5.45 -2.79 -4.79
C VAL A 53 -4.10 -2.96 -5.51
N PRO A 54 -3.43 -1.90 -5.99
CA PRO A 54 -2.16 -2.06 -6.69
C PRO A 54 -1.08 -2.66 -5.79
N LEU A 55 -1.01 -2.30 -4.50
CA LEU A 55 -0.06 -2.93 -3.58
C LEU A 55 -0.31 -4.41 -3.37
N GLN A 56 -1.57 -4.82 -3.20
CA GLN A 56 -1.89 -6.24 -3.06
C GLN A 56 -1.49 -7.05 -4.30
N CYS A 57 -1.60 -6.48 -5.49
CA CYS A 57 -1.12 -7.10 -6.73
C CYS A 57 0.42 -7.19 -6.83
N LEU A 58 1.15 -6.32 -6.12
CA LEU A 58 2.60 -6.35 -6.03
C LEU A 58 3.12 -7.36 -4.99
N VAL A 59 2.24 -7.91 -4.14
CA VAL A 59 2.61 -8.96 -3.18
C VAL A 59 2.97 -10.24 -3.93
N LYS A 60 4.17 -10.76 -3.66
CA LYS A 60 4.65 -12.02 -4.20
C LYS A 60 5.37 -12.79 -3.11
N ASP A 61 5.08 -14.10 -2.98
CA ASP A 61 5.67 -14.96 -1.95
C ASP A 61 5.52 -14.38 -0.53
N SER A 62 4.32 -13.85 -0.22
CA SER A 62 4.02 -13.22 1.07
C SER A 62 4.96 -12.09 1.46
N ARG A 63 5.50 -11.39 0.46
CA ARG A 63 6.38 -10.23 0.60
C ARG A 63 5.95 -9.10 -0.32
N LEU A 64 6.10 -7.88 0.15
CA LEU A 64 5.97 -6.66 -0.65
C LEU A 64 7.32 -5.94 -0.63
N ILE A 65 7.84 -5.68 -1.82
CA ILE A 65 9.13 -5.00 -2.01
C ILE A 65 8.87 -3.76 -2.86
N LEU A 66 9.10 -2.58 -2.29
CA LEU A 66 9.02 -1.31 -3.00
C LEU A 66 10.44 -0.78 -3.24
N PRO A 67 10.82 -0.49 -4.49
CA PRO A 67 12.15 0.01 -4.82
C PRO A 67 12.40 1.45 -4.36
N ASN A 68 13.67 1.86 -4.37
CA ASN A 68 14.16 3.23 -4.12
C ASN A 68 13.81 4.16 -5.29
N ARG A 69 12.53 4.37 -5.54
CA ARG A 69 12.01 5.30 -6.54
C ARG A 69 10.68 5.83 -6.06
N SER A 70 10.26 6.96 -6.63
CA SER A 70 8.94 7.52 -6.34
C SER A 70 7.85 6.46 -6.49
N LYS A 71 7.03 6.31 -5.46
CA LYS A 71 5.87 5.43 -5.41
C LYS A 71 4.85 5.83 -6.47
N SER A 72 4.82 7.11 -6.88
CA SER A 72 4.04 7.58 -8.04
C SER A 72 4.39 6.84 -9.34
N ASN A 73 5.59 6.25 -9.47
CA ASN A 73 6.03 5.45 -10.62
C ASN A 73 5.67 3.95 -10.51
N LEU A 74 4.90 3.54 -9.50
CA LEU A 74 4.42 2.17 -9.38
C LEU A 74 3.18 1.96 -10.26
N PRO A 75 2.96 0.74 -10.78
CA PRO A 75 1.78 0.46 -11.58
C PRO A 75 0.51 0.65 -10.75
N GLY A 76 -0.41 1.50 -11.24
CA GLY A 76 -1.64 1.85 -10.53
C GLY A 76 -1.47 2.96 -9.49
N PHE A 77 -0.29 3.59 -9.42
CA PHE A 77 -0.06 4.79 -8.63
C PHE A 77 -0.08 6.04 -9.52
N TYR A 78 -0.42 7.16 -8.92
CA TYR A 78 -0.27 8.51 -9.47
C TYR A 78 0.21 9.44 -8.36
N ASP A 79 0.73 10.62 -8.75
CA ASP A 79 1.12 11.66 -7.81
C ASP A 79 -0.08 12.58 -7.53
N PRO A 80 -0.70 12.52 -6.34
CA PRO A 80 -1.80 13.42 -6.01
C PRO A 80 -1.32 14.83 -5.61
N CYS A 81 -0.06 14.98 -5.18
CA CYS A 81 0.47 16.21 -4.57
C CYS A 81 1.86 16.54 -5.16
N LEU A 82 1.87 17.19 -6.33
CA LEU A 82 3.10 17.58 -7.03
C LEU A 82 3.87 18.65 -6.25
N GLY A 83 5.12 18.35 -5.91
CA GLY A 83 6.01 19.29 -5.19
C GLY A 83 5.96 19.20 -3.67
N GLU A 84 5.05 18.41 -3.10
CA GLU A 84 4.96 18.18 -1.66
C GLU A 84 5.66 16.89 -1.22
N GLU A 85 6.01 16.84 0.07
CA GLU A 85 6.48 15.62 0.72
C GLU A 85 5.34 14.60 0.79
N LYS A 86 5.59 13.38 0.31
CA LYS A 86 4.58 12.33 0.21
C LYS A 86 4.91 11.15 1.11
N LEU A 87 3.88 10.63 1.74
CA LEU A 87 3.93 9.45 2.58
C LEU A 87 3.05 8.35 1.99
N LEU A 88 3.50 7.12 2.15
CA LEU A 88 2.73 5.91 1.88
C LEU A 88 2.50 5.21 3.21
N ARG A 89 1.25 5.18 3.67
CA ARG A 89 0.82 4.38 4.81
C ARG A 89 0.24 3.06 4.33
N ILE A 90 0.62 1.97 5.00
CA ILE A 90 0.20 0.62 4.68
C ILE A 90 -0.15 -0.11 5.97
N ASP A 91 -1.41 -0.50 6.11
CA ASP A 91 -1.90 -1.41 7.12
C ASP A 91 -2.08 -2.80 6.47
N TYR A 92 -1.46 -3.82 7.04
CA TYR A 92 -1.45 -5.17 6.51
C TYR A 92 -1.55 -6.23 7.60
N LEU A 93 -2.03 -7.42 7.22
CA LEU A 93 -1.92 -8.63 8.03
C LEU A 93 -0.76 -9.48 7.51
N TYR A 94 0.05 -10.00 8.43
CA TYR A 94 1.01 -11.05 8.14
C TYR A 94 0.93 -12.10 9.23
N LYS A 95 0.74 -13.38 8.89
CA LYS A 95 0.53 -14.47 9.87
C LYS A 95 -0.59 -14.16 10.89
N ASN A 96 -1.67 -13.54 10.44
CA ASN A 96 -2.78 -13.04 11.28
C ASN A 96 -2.40 -11.97 12.31
N ILE A 97 -1.22 -11.37 12.21
CA ILE A 97 -0.80 -10.23 13.02
C ILE A 97 -0.98 -8.96 12.21
N ALA A 98 -1.66 -7.98 12.79
CA ALA A 98 -1.84 -6.66 12.18
C ALA A 98 -0.58 -5.82 12.36
N HIS A 99 -0.13 -5.24 11.25
CA HIS A 99 1.01 -4.34 11.18
C HIS A 99 0.62 -3.08 10.44
N SER A 100 1.20 -1.96 10.83
CA SER A 100 1.00 -0.67 10.20
C SER A 100 2.35 -0.01 10.02
N ILE A 101 2.62 0.50 8.82
CA ILE A 101 3.88 1.18 8.50
C ILE A 101 3.61 2.39 7.62
N THR A 102 4.33 3.48 7.89
CA THR A 102 4.33 4.69 7.07
C THR A 102 5.75 4.95 6.61
N ILE A 103 5.93 5.16 5.31
CA ILE A 103 7.23 5.41 4.69
C ILE A 103 7.16 6.62 3.76
N PRO A 104 8.29 7.32 3.51
CA PRO A 104 8.34 8.37 2.51
C PRO A 104 8.43 7.83 1.07
N ASP A 105 8.09 8.70 0.11
CA ASP A 105 8.00 8.37 -1.32
C ASP A 105 9.21 7.64 -1.90
N HIS A 106 10.42 8.02 -1.50
CA HIS A 106 11.64 7.44 -2.06
C HIS A 106 12.15 6.24 -1.26
N GLU A 107 11.58 5.91 -0.09
CA GLU A 107 12.16 4.88 0.77
C GLU A 107 11.95 3.46 0.24
N ILE A 108 12.97 2.60 0.43
CA ILE A 108 12.88 1.18 0.12
C ILE A 108 12.02 0.51 1.19
N LEU A 109 10.94 -0.15 0.78
CA LEU A 109 10.13 -0.96 1.68
C LEU A 109 10.35 -2.44 1.41
N ARG A 110 10.52 -3.20 2.48
CA ARG A 110 10.46 -4.67 2.46
C ARG A 110 9.62 -5.13 3.64
N ILE A 111 8.42 -5.64 3.36
CA ILE A 111 7.56 -6.23 4.37
C ILE A 111 7.20 -7.68 3.98
N PRO A 112 6.98 -8.58 4.95
CA PRO A 112 7.26 -8.40 6.38
C PRO A 112 8.77 -8.15 6.63
N ARG A 113 9.10 -7.37 7.67
CA ARG A 113 10.50 -7.25 8.12
C ARG A 113 10.93 -8.60 8.68
N ILE A 114 11.76 -9.31 7.93
CA ILE A 114 12.29 -10.61 8.36
C ILE A 114 13.41 -10.30 9.37
N GLY A 115 13.10 -10.23 10.66
CA GLY A 115 14.11 -10.16 11.72
C GLY A 115 13.93 -9.09 12.81
N GLU A 116 12.76 -9.01 13.45
CA GLU A 116 12.66 -8.53 14.84
C GLU A 116 12.11 -9.66 15.72
#